data_AF-A0AAN4YPI4-F1
#
_entry.id   AF-A0AAN4YPI4-F1
#
_cell.length_a   1.000
_cell.length_b   1.000
_cell.length_c   1.000
_cell.angle_alpha   90.00
_cell.angle_beta   90.00
_cell.angle_gamma   90.00
#
_symmetry.space_group_name_H-M   'P 1'
#
loop_
_entity.id
_entity.type
_entity.pdbx_description
1 polymer ?
#
loop_
_entity_poly.entity_id
_entity_poly.type
_entity_poly.pdbx_seq_one_letter_code
_entity_poly.pdbx_strand_id
1 'polypeptide(L)'
;MAWKSTFLLTSLLVGSYATPLALHNHARSEKIAWGNCEDEGVTAPAQCGNLTVPLDYTEPDSGKTLQLQLLKVPATREPKKGTILFNFGGPGLEARLSLFGDGDILQAGTAKTLTAYCSRNITEQLAVRTESRFNDFPLPSDTMGIGRQWAGSGLYADFCSEGELQENGAYLGTAFTARDLMQIVDAVTDDGLLKYWGKQDPHEDT
;
A
#
# COMPACT_ATOMS: atom_id res chain seq x y z
N MET A 1 -27.20 41.33 -65.68
CA MET A 1 -27.76 40.10 -65.08
C MET A 1 -26.74 39.57 -64.09
N ALA A 2 -26.99 39.77 -62.79
CA ALA A 2 -26.06 39.43 -61.71
C ALA A 2 -26.56 38.19 -60.98
N TRP A 3 -25.72 37.15 -60.94
CA TRP A 3 -25.93 35.89 -60.25
C TRP A 3 -25.61 36.08 -58.76
N LYS A 4 -26.62 35.97 -57.88
CA LYS A 4 -26.42 35.92 -56.43
C LYS A 4 -26.37 34.46 -55.98
N SER A 5 -25.23 34.04 -55.47
CA SER A 5 -25.01 32.73 -54.85
C SER A 5 -25.33 32.84 -53.35
N THR A 6 -26.28 32.04 -52.87
CA THR A 6 -26.64 31.98 -51.45
C THR A 6 -26.11 30.65 -50.88
N PHE A 7 -25.00 30.72 -50.14
CA PHE A 7 -24.49 29.58 -49.37
C PHE A 7 -25.27 29.42 -48.07
N LEU A 8 -25.97 28.29 -47.90
CA LEU A 8 -26.55 27.85 -46.64
C LEU A 8 -25.45 27.19 -45.79
N LEU A 9 -25.05 27.84 -44.70
CA LEU A 9 -24.22 27.25 -43.65
C LEU A 9 -25.10 26.39 -42.73
N THR A 10 -25.11 25.07 -42.94
CA THR A 10 -25.62 24.11 -41.95
C THR A 10 -24.53 23.85 -40.90
N SER A 11 -24.68 24.44 -39.72
CA SER A 11 -23.83 24.19 -38.56
C SER A 11 -24.14 22.81 -37.98
N LEU A 12 -23.21 21.85 -38.08
CA LEU A 12 -23.27 20.58 -37.35
C LEU A 12 -22.91 20.81 -35.88
N LEU A 13 -23.91 20.75 -35.00
CA LEU A 13 -23.72 20.59 -33.57
C LEU A 13 -23.34 19.13 -33.30
N VAL A 14 -22.04 18.83 -33.19
CA VAL A 14 -21.56 17.56 -32.65
C VAL A 14 -21.59 17.70 -31.12
N GLY A 15 -22.72 17.33 -30.51
CA GLY A 15 -22.80 17.15 -29.07
C GLY A 15 -21.97 15.93 -28.67
N SER A 16 -20.80 16.17 -28.08
CA SER A 16 -19.99 15.12 -27.46
C SER A 16 -20.74 14.60 -26.23
N TYR A 17 -21.52 13.53 -26.39
CA TYR A 17 -21.94 12.72 -25.26
C TYR A 17 -20.71 11.95 -24.79
N ALA A 18 -19.99 12.51 -23.82
CA ALA A 18 -19.08 11.71 -23.02
C ALA A 18 -19.94 10.74 -22.21
N THR A 19 -20.16 9.53 -22.74
CA THR A 19 -20.58 8.41 -21.91
C THR A 19 -19.53 8.26 -20.81
N PRO A 20 -19.90 8.34 -19.52
CA PRO A 20 -18.96 7.95 -18.49
C PRO A 20 -18.60 6.50 -18.79
N LEU A 21 -17.33 6.26 -19.10
CA LEU A 21 -16.76 4.92 -19.02
C LEU A 21 -17.05 4.45 -17.60
N ALA A 22 -18.02 3.55 -17.46
CA ALA A 22 -18.17 2.77 -16.25
C ALA A 22 -16.80 2.10 -16.06
N LEU A 23 -15.99 2.63 -15.15
CA LEU A 23 -14.78 1.98 -14.71
C LEU A 23 -15.17 0.55 -14.35
N HIS A 24 -14.48 -0.37 -15.02
CA HIS A 24 -14.58 -1.81 -14.91
C HIS A 24 -15.13 -2.26 -13.56
N ASN A 25 -16.10 -3.19 -13.61
CA ASN A 25 -16.51 -4.02 -12.49
C ASN A 25 -15.26 -4.46 -11.72
N HIS A 26 -14.84 -3.68 -10.72
CA HIS A 26 -13.96 -4.20 -9.70
C HIS A 26 -14.80 -5.29 -9.07
N ALA A 27 -14.34 -6.54 -9.20
CA ALA A 27 -14.94 -7.65 -8.50
C ALA A 27 -15.13 -7.18 -7.06
N ARG A 28 -16.40 -7.02 -6.66
CA ARG A 28 -16.73 -6.44 -5.36
C ARG A 28 -15.96 -7.25 -4.33
N SER A 29 -15.01 -6.60 -3.66
CA SER A 29 -14.08 -7.28 -2.76
C SER A 29 -14.87 -8.18 -1.80
N GLU A 30 -14.38 -9.41 -1.59
CA GLU A 30 -15.04 -10.38 -0.73
C GLU A 30 -15.31 -9.77 0.65
N LYS A 31 -16.46 -10.13 1.24
CA LYS A 31 -16.79 -9.67 2.60
C LYS A 31 -15.80 -10.28 3.58
N ILE A 32 -15.14 -9.43 4.36
CA ILE A 32 -14.18 -9.86 5.38
C ILE A 32 -14.92 -10.60 6.51
N ALA A 33 -14.50 -11.84 6.78
CA ALA A 33 -14.92 -12.58 7.96
C ALA A 33 -14.10 -12.10 9.17
N TRP A 34 -14.74 -11.34 10.06
CA TRP A 34 -14.11 -10.84 11.28
C TRP A 34 -14.19 -11.87 12.41
N GLY A 35 -13.06 -12.10 13.09
CA GLY A 35 -12.95 -12.96 14.25
C GLY A 35 -12.04 -12.37 15.32
N ASN A 36 -11.73 -13.17 16.34
CA ASN A 36 -10.74 -12.80 17.34
C ASN A 36 -9.35 -12.73 16.70
N CYS A 37 -8.50 -11.81 17.17
CA CYS A 37 -7.10 -11.79 16.80
C CYS A 37 -6.34 -12.89 17.57
N GLU A 38 -5.45 -13.59 16.86
CA GLU A 38 -4.55 -14.61 17.45
C GLU A 38 -3.16 -14.04 17.75
N ASP A 39 -2.88 -12.80 17.31
CA ASP A 39 -1.62 -12.10 17.52
C ASP A 39 -1.32 -11.89 19.01
N GLU A 40 -0.13 -12.28 19.47
CA GLU A 40 0.30 -12.07 20.86
C GLU A 40 0.29 -10.57 21.22
N GLY A 41 -0.29 -10.26 22.38
CA GLY A 41 -0.40 -8.89 22.88
C GLY A 41 -1.63 -8.13 22.39
N VAL A 42 -2.33 -8.58 21.34
CA VAL A 42 -3.57 -7.95 20.89
C VAL A 42 -4.74 -8.47 21.72
N THR A 43 -5.40 -7.59 22.46
CA THR A 43 -6.55 -7.93 23.30
C THR A 43 -7.86 -7.31 22.79
N ALA A 44 -8.98 -7.81 23.30
CA ALA A 44 -10.30 -7.27 23.01
C ALA A 44 -10.36 -5.76 23.36
N PRO A 45 -11.08 -4.93 22.57
CA PRO A 45 -12.11 -5.31 21.59
C PRO A 45 -11.62 -5.52 20.15
N ALA A 46 -10.32 -5.71 19.90
CA ALA A 46 -9.80 -5.90 18.54
C ALA A 46 -10.39 -7.13 17.81
N GLN A 47 -10.61 -6.99 16.51
CA GLN A 47 -11.06 -8.03 15.59
C GLN A 47 -10.09 -8.14 14.43
N CYS A 48 -9.81 -9.36 13.97
CA CYS A 48 -8.93 -9.62 12.84
C CYS A 48 -9.69 -10.32 11.71
N GLY A 49 -9.24 -10.08 10.48
CA GLY A 49 -9.82 -10.71 9.29
C GLY A 49 -8.88 -10.57 8.09
N ASN A 50 -9.12 -11.38 7.06
CA ASN A 50 -8.32 -11.37 5.84
C ASN A 50 -9.14 -10.81 4.68
N LEU A 51 -8.45 -10.13 3.77
CA LEU A 51 -8.99 -9.65 2.50
C LEU A 51 -8.13 -10.16 1.36
N THR A 52 -8.71 -10.95 0.45
CA THR A 52 -8.04 -11.42 -0.75
C THR A 52 -8.06 -10.32 -1.81
N VAL A 53 -6.89 -9.95 -2.32
CA VAL A 53 -6.72 -8.97 -3.40
C VAL A 53 -5.85 -9.53 -4.52
N PRO A 54 -5.88 -8.96 -5.74
CA PRO A 54 -4.95 -9.33 -6.80
C PRO A 54 -3.50 -9.09 -6.38
N LEU A 55 -2.60 -10.03 -6.70
CA LEU A 55 -1.16 -9.80 -6.55
C LEU A 55 -0.68 -8.72 -7.54
N ASP A 56 -1.18 -8.80 -8.78
CA ASP A 56 -0.90 -7.84 -9.84
C ASP A 56 -2.17 -7.16 -10.36
N TYR A 57 -2.31 -5.87 -10.08
CA TYR A 57 -3.43 -5.05 -10.57
C TYR A 57 -3.33 -4.70 -12.06
N THR A 58 -2.18 -4.93 -12.69
CA THR A 58 -1.99 -4.77 -14.14
C THR A 58 -2.35 -6.03 -14.92
N GLU A 59 -2.37 -7.19 -14.24
CA GLU A 59 -2.77 -8.50 -14.78
C GLU A 59 -3.88 -9.16 -13.92
N PRO A 60 -5.09 -8.55 -13.85
CA PRO A 60 -6.15 -9.00 -12.95
C PRO A 60 -6.67 -10.42 -13.27
N ASP A 61 -6.51 -10.87 -14.51
CA ASP A 61 -6.97 -12.20 -14.96
C ASP A 61 -5.95 -13.32 -14.68
N SER A 62 -4.78 -13.01 -14.12
CA SER A 62 -3.73 -14.00 -13.79
C SER A 62 -4.16 -15.00 -12.71
N GLY A 63 -5.18 -14.66 -11.92
CA GLY A 63 -5.65 -15.45 -10.79
C GLY A 63 -4.69 -15.47 -9.59
N LYS A 64 -3.53 -14.78 -9.67
CA LYS A 64 -2.60 -14.66 -8.55
C LYS A 64 -3.14 -13.67 -7.53
N THR A 65 -3.16 -14.08 -6.28
CA THR A 65 -3.74 -13.28 -5.19
C THR A 65 -2.79 -13.14 -4.02
N LEU A 66 -3.13 -12.17 -3.18
CA LEU A 66 -2.44 -11.81 -1.96
C LEU A 66 -3.48 -11.66 -0.84
N GLN A 67 -3.18 -12.14 0.37
CA GLN A 67 -4.05 -11.96 1.53
C GLN A 67 -3.59 -10.77 2.36
N LEU A 68 -4.37 -9.69 2.35
CA LEU A 68 -4.21 -8.58 3.26
C LEU A 68 -4.72 -8.99 4.64
N GLN A 69 -3.86 -8.91 5.65
CA GLN A 69 -4.23 -9.16 7.04
C GLN A 69 -4.68 -7.85 7.69
N LEU A 70 -5.93 -7.78 8.14
CA LEU A 70 -6.53 -6.58 8.71
C LEU A 70 -6.79 -6.76 10.20
N LEU A 71 -6.52 -5.73 10.99
CA LEU A 71 -7.03 -5.58 12.34
C LEU A 71 -8.02 -4.43 12.37
N LYS A 72 -9.11 -4.57 13.11
CA LYS A 72 -10.14 -3.56 13.32
C LYS A 72 -10.46 -3.41 14.80
N VAL A 73 -10.53 -2.18 15.30
CA VAL A 73 -11.06 -1.89 16.63
C VAL A 73 -12.46 -1.30 16.47
N PRO A 74 -13.53 -1.97 16.94
CA PRO A 74 -14.89 -1.46 16.85
C PRO A 74 -15.06 -0.13 17.59
N ALA A 75 -15.92 0.74 17.07
CA ALA A 75 -16.28 1.98 17.77
C ALA A 75 -16.92 1.65 19.14
N THR A 76 -16.51 2.37 20.18
CA THR A 76 -17.03 2.18 21.54
C THR A 76 -18.34 2.94 21.80
N ARG A 77 -18.75 3.82 20.89
CA ARG A 77 -19.95 4.65 20.99
C ARG A 77 -20.78 4.60 19.71
N GLU A 78 -22.09 4.58 19.88
CA GLU A 78 -23.06 4.63 18.80
C GLU A 78 -23.75 6.01 18.71
N PRO A 79 -24.20 6.43 17.51
CA PRO A 79 -24.01 5.75 16.23
C PRO A 79 -22.56 5.88 15.73
N LYS A 80 -21.97 4.80 15.22
CA LYS A 80 -20.70 4.85 14.48
C LYS A 80 -20.82 5.81 13.28
N LYS A 81 -19.80 6.64 13.05
CA LYS A 81 -19.78 7.62 11.93
C LYS A 81 -19.07 7.12 10.67
N GLY A 82 -18.42 5.97 10.75
CA GLY A 82 -17.65 5.36 9.68
C GLY A 82 -16.38 4.69 10.21
N THR A 83 -15.59 4.18 9.28
CA THR A 83 -14.29 3.54 9.52
C THR A 83 -13.19 4.53 9.15
N ILE A 84 -12.11 4.60 9.95
CA ILE A 84 -10.89 5.32 9.61
C ILE A 84 -9.77 4.30 9.38
N LEU A 85 -9.09 4.39 8.23
CA LEU A 85 -7.92 3.59 7.90
C LEU A 85 -6.65 4.30 8.40
N PHE A 86 -5.74 3.53 9.00
CA PHE A 86 -4.49 4.04 9.57
C PHE A 86 -3.28 3.46 8.84
N ASN A 87 -2.31 4.33 8.53
CA ASN A 87 -0.98 3.96 8.08
C ASN A 87 0.06 4.70 8.92
N PHE A 88 1.00 3.97 9.52
CA PHE A 88 1.97 4.54 10.47
C PHE A 88 3.28 5.03 9.84
N GLY A 89 3.44 4.87 8.52
CA GLY A 89 4.62 5.31 7.78
C GLY A 89 5.77 4.29 7.82
N GLY A 90 7.01 4.77 7.64
CA GLY A 90 8.25 3.99 7.75
C GLY A 90 8.64 3.11 6.56
N PRO A 91 7.72 2.80 5.63
CA PRO A 91 7.52 1.44 5.09
C PRO A 91 8.09 0.23 5.88
N GLY A 92 7.38 -0.90 5.86
CA GLY A 92 7.84 -2.14 6.51
C GLY A 92 7.65 -2.19 8.04
N LEU A 93 7.08 -1.14 8.64
CA LEU A 93 6.56 -1.19 10.01
C LEU A 93 5.28 -2.03 10.09
N GLU A 94 5.16 -2.83 11.14
CA GLU A 94 4.00 -3.68 11.39
C GLU A 94 2.82 -2.88 11.94
N ALA A 95 1.89 -2.45 11.06
CA ALA A 95 0.81 -1.55 11.45
C ALA A 95 -0.13 -2.14 12.52
N ARG A 96 -0.28 -3.47 12.62
CA ARG A 96 -1.12 -4.12 13.67
C ARG A 96 -0.62 -3.85 15.08
N LEU A 97 0.69 -4.02 15.31
CA LEU A 97 1.29 -3.83 16.63
C LEU A 97 1.33 -2.34 16.99
N SER A 98 1.60 -1.47 16.01
CA SER A 98 1.51 -0.01 16.20
C SER A 98 0.08 0.44 16.52
N LEU A 99 -0.93 -0.11 15.86
CA LEU A 99 -2.34 0.21 16.06
C LEU A 99 -2.84 -0.18 17.46
N PHE A 100 -2.40 -1.34 17.97
CA PHE A 100 -2.76 -1.77 19.32
C PHE A 100 -2.04 -0.96 20.42
N GLY A 101 -0.76 -0.63 20.22
CA GLY A 101 0.03 0.17 21.17
C GLY A 101 -0.50 1.59 21.41
N ASP A 102 -1.11 2.21 20.39
CA ASP A 102 -1.70 3.56 20.44
C ASP A 102 -3.23 3.56 20.73
N GLY A 103 -3.74 2.45 21.30
CA GLY A 103 -5.15 2.09 21.36
C GLY A 103 -6.02 2.90 22.33
N ASP A 104 -6.50 4.07 21.89
CA ASP A 104 -7.79 4.65 22.30
C ASP A 104 -8.64 5.18 21.13
N ILE A 105 -8.12 5.23 19.88
CA ILE A 105 -8.76 5.99 18.78
C ILE A 105 -8.78 5.26 17.41
N LEU A 106 -8.09 4.14 17.22
CA LEU A 106 -7.67 3.72 15.87
C LEU A 106 -8.37 2.46 15.34
N GLN A 107 -8.94 2.50 14.13
CA GLN A 107 -9.99 1.56 13.71
C GLN A 107 -9.62 0.53 12.63
N ALA A 108 -8.58 0.71 11.80
CA ALA A 108 -8.09 -0.36 10.93
C ALA A 108 -6.66 -0.15 10.41
N GLY A 109 -5.86 -1.22 10.31
CA GLY A 109 -4.51 -1.22 9.75
C GLY A 109 -4.12 -2.57 9.14
N THR A 110 -3.23 -2.56 8.15
CA THR A 110 -2.75 -3.74 7.39
C THR A 110 -1.48 -4.34 8.02
N ALA A 111 -1.42 -5.66 8.19
CA ALA A 111 -0.25 -6.41 8.70
C ALA A 111 0.59 -7.04 7.56
N LYS A 112 1.57 -7.87 7.93
CA LYS A 112 2.36 -8.83 7.10
C LYS A 112 1.61 -9.39 5.89
N THR A 113 1.63 -8.64 4.81
CA THR A 113 0.93 -9.00 3.59
C THR A 113 1.95 -9.54 2.58
N LEU A 114 2.95 -8.72 2.23
CA LEU A 114 4.14 -9.14 1.50
C LEU A 114 5.37 -8.87 2.38
N THR A 115 6.29 -9.83 2.42
CA THR A 115 7.57 -9.67 3.08
C THR A 115 8.38 -8.59 2.35
N ALA A 116 8.65 -7.46 3.01
CA ALA A 116 9.53 -6.41 2.50
C ALA A 116 10.99 -6.58 2.96
N TYR A 117 11.30 -7.68 3.63
CA TYR A 117 12.64 -8.00 4.14
C TYR A 117 13.42 -8.79 3.09
N CYS A 118 14.64 -8.36 2.81
CA CYS A 118 15.53 -9.06 1.86
C CYS A 118 16.09 -10.37 2.44
N SER A 119 16.15 -10.49 3.76
CA SER A 119 16.76 -11.62 4.47
C SER A 119 15.73 -12.62 4.95
N ARG A 120 16.05 -13.91 4.86
CA ARG A 120 15.18 -15.01 5.32
C ARG A 120 15.24 -15.25 6.81
N ASN A 121 16.38 -14.90 7.40
CA ASN A 121 16.68 -15.16 8.79
C ASN A 121 17.64 -14.10 9.34
N ILE A 122 17.81 -14.12 10.65
CA ILE A 122 18.64 -13.16 11.37
C ILE A 122 20.13 -13.26 10.98
N THR A 123 20.63 -14.45 10.63
CA THR A 123 22.03 -14.63 10.25
C THR A 123 22.33 -13.93 8.92
N GLU A 124 21.48 -14.11 7.93
CA GLU A 124 21.55 -13.39 6.65
C GLU A 124 21.38 -11.88 6.85
N GLN A 125 20.45 -11.47 7.70
CA GLN A 125 20.22 -10.06 8.00
C GLN A 125 21.46 -9.39 8.60
N LEU A 126 22.14 -10.06 9.55
CA LEU A 126 23.35 -9.56 10.17
C LEU A 126 24.53 -9.55 9.19
N ALA A 127 24.66 -10.59 8.36
CA ALA A 127 25.69 -10.68 7.33
C ALA A 127 25.54 -9.54 6.31
N VAL A 128 24.36 -9.38 5.70
CA VAL A 128 24.13 -8.34 4.70
C VAL A 128 24.27 -6.94 5.30
N ARG A 129 23.82 -6.71 6.55
CA ARG A 129 24.01 -5.43 7.25
C ARG A 129 25.49 -5.09 7.43
N THR A 130 26.32 -6.08 7.73
CA THR A 130 27.76 -5.89 7.96
C THR A 130 28.49 -5.60 6.64
N GLU A 131 28.19 -6.37 5.59
CA GLU A 131 28.83 -6.24 4.27
C GLU A 131 28.38 -4.97 3.51
N SER A 132 27.10 -4.61 3.62
CA SER A 132 26.54 -3.41 2.96
C SER A 132 27.01 -2.09 3.57
N ARG A 133 27.52 -2.11 4.80
CA ARG A 133 28.07 -0.93 5.49
C ARG A 133 27.11 0.26 5.51
N PHE A 134 25.82 0.03 5.71
CA PHE A 134 24.81 1.11 5.72
C PHE A 134 25.04 2.22 6.75
N ASN A 135 25.86 1.96 7.77
CA ASN A 135 26.22 2.94 8.79
C ASN A 135 27.46 3.78 8.42
N ASP A 136 28.10 3.51 7.29
CA ASP A 136 29.20 4.33 6.79
C ASP A 136 28.59 5.56 6.11
N PHE A 137 28.72 6.73 6.74
CA PHE A 137 28.25 8.04 6.22
C PHE A 137 29.45 8.90 5.82
N PRO A 138 30.02 8.70 4.62
CA PRO A 138 31.20 9.44 4.17
C PRO A 138 30.86 10.91 3.91
N LEU A 139 31.84 11.79 4.14
CA LEU A 139 31.72 13.19 3.72
C LEU A 139 31.71 13.28 2.19
N PRO A 140 31.07 14.29 1.58
CA PRO A 140 31.08 14.48 0.13
C PRO A 140 32.49 14.57 -0.50
N SER A 141 33.49 15.00 0.29
CA SER A 141 34.88 15.07 -0.13
C SER A 141 35.64 13.73 -0.06
N ASP A 142 35.10 12.72 0.61
CA ASP A 142 35.69 11.39 0.73
C ASP A 142 35.21 10.48 -0.42
N THR A 143 35.87 10.62 -1.57
CA THR A 143 35.57 9.83 -2.76
C THR A 143 35.74 8.32 -2.55
N MET A 144 36.70 7.89 -1.72
CA MET A 144 36.87 6.47 -1.40
C MET A 144 35.74 5.95 -0.52
N GLY A 145 35.32 6.72 0.48
CA GLY A 145 34.18 6.41 1.33
C GLY A 145 32.87 6.29 0.53
N ILE A 146 32.62 7.24 -0.37
CA ILE A 146 31.46 7.19 -1.29
C ILE A 146 31.53 5.93 -2.18
N GLY A 147 32.70 5.62 -2.74
CA GLY A 147 32.89 4.41 -3.55
C GLY A 147 32.59 3.12 -2.78
N ARG A 148 32.98 3.05 -1.50
CA ARG A 148 32.66 1.91 -0.62
C ARG A 148 31.18 1.82 -0.30
N GLN A 149 30.53 2.95 -0.01
CA GLN A 149 29.09 2.99 0.26
C GLN A 149 28.27 2.57 -0.96
N TRP A 150 28.68 3.00 -2.17
CA TRP A 150 28.07 2.57 -3.42
C TRP A 150 28.21 1.06 -3.64
N ALA A 151 29.42 0.51 -3.45
CA ALA A 151 29.66 -0.92 -3.57
C ALA A 151 28.83 -1.73 -2.55
N GLY A 152 28.78 -1.29 -1.29
CA GLY A 152 27.96 -1.92 -0.24
C GLY A 152 26.46 -1.87 -0.55
N SER A 153 25.98 -0.75 -1.09
CA SER A 153 24.57 -0.62 -1.54
C SER A 153 24.25 -1.54 -2.73
N GLY A 154 25.21 -1.72 -3.66
CA GLY A 154 25.10 -2.69 -4.74
C GLY A 154 24.96 -4.12 -4.22
N LEU A 155 25.82 -4.53 -3.29
CA LEU A 155 25.74 -5.85 -2.66
C LEU A 155 24.40 -6.09 -1.96
N TYR A 156 23.85 -5.07 -1.30
CA TYR A 156 22.53 -5.17 -0.70
C TYR A 156 21.42 -5.30 -1.74
N ALA A 157 21.46 -4.50 -2.81
CA ALA A 157 20.49 -4.58 -3.89
C ALA A 157 20.48 -5.96 -4.55
N ASP A 158 21.66 -6.52 -4.85
CA ASP A 158 21.82 -7.87 -5.39
C ASP A 158 21.21 -8.90 -4.44
N PHE A 159 21.58 -8.85 -3.15
CA PHE A 159 21.04 -9.73 -2.12
C PHE A 159 19.51 -9.67 -2.03
N CYS A 160 18.92 -8.47 -2.10
CA CYS A 160 17.47 -8.30 -2.12
C CYS A 160 16.83 -8.90 -3.40
N SER A 161 17.42 -8.61 -4.56
CA SER A 161 16.86 -8.98 -5.87
C SER A 161 16.96 -10.48 -6.18
N GLU A 162 17.95 -11.17 -5.59
CA GLU A 162 18.17 -12.61 -5.75
C GLU A 162 17.59 -13.43 -4.59
N GLY A 163 17.20 -12.75 -3.50
CA GLY A 163 16.66 -13.36 -2.28
C GLY A 163 15.12 -13.37 -2.24
N GLU A 164 14.57 -13.07 -1.06
CA GLU A 164 13.11 -13.12 -0.79
C GLU A 164 12.26 -12.20 -1.68
N LEU A 165 12.87 -11.17 -2.27
CA LEU A 165 12.16 -10.21 -3.13
C LEU A 165 12.26 -10.54 -4.62
N GLN A 166 12.89 -11.64 -5.01
CA GLN A 166 13.05 -12.00 -6.43
C GLN A 166 11.72 -12.09 -7.17
N GLU A 167 10.72 -12.74 -6.56
CA GLU A 167 9.42 -12.97 -7.20
C GLU A 167 8.43 -11.83 -6.95
N ASN A 168 8.47 -11.24 -5.75
CA ASN A 168 7.42 -10.34 -5.27
C ASN A 168 7.86 -8.89 -5.11
N GLY A 169 9.17 -8.60 -5.23
CA GLY A 169 9.73 -7.26 -5.03
C GLY A 169 9.16 -6.22 -5.98
N ALA A 170 8.75 -6.61 -7.19
CA ALA A 170 8.12 -5.72 -8.16
C ALA A 170 6.74 -5.19 -7.70
N TYR A 171 6.05 -5.91 -6.81
CA TYR A 171 4.76 -5.51 -6.28
C TYR A 171 4.89 -4.69 -4.98
N LEU A 172 6.10 -4.55 -4.44
CA LEU A 172 6.39 -3.73 -3.26
C LEU A 172 6.52 -2.26 -3.68
N GLY A 173 5.39 -1.56 -3.76
CA GLY A 173 5.38 -0.13 -4.03
C GLY A 173 4.13 0.56 -3.52
N THR A 174 4.25 1.85 -3.19
CA THR A 174 3.13 2.65 -2.69
C THR A 174 1.94 2.69 -3.64
N ALA A 175 2.19 2.55 -4.95
CA ALA A 175 1.12 2.47 -5.95
C ALA A 175 0.27 1.19 -5.82
N PHE A 176 0.88 0.07 -5.42
CA PHE A 176 0.15 -1.17 -5.13
C PHE A 176 -0.55 -1.07 -3.78
N THR A 177 0.13 -0.57 -2.74
CA THR A 177 -0.47 -0.28 -1.43
C THR A 177 -1.69 0.65 -1.53
N ALA A 178 -1.65 1.67 -2.39
CA ALA A 178 -2.79 2.56 -2.60
C ALA A 178 -4.00 1.83 -3.23
N ARG A 179 -3.76 0.86 -4.12
CA ARG A 179 -4.83 0.02 -4.70
C ARG A 179 -5.40 -0.95 -3.67
N ASP A 180 -4.54 -1.55 -2.84
CA ASP A 180 -4.96 -2.37 -1.70
C ASP A 180 -5.85 -1.58 -0.73
N LEU A 181 -5.48 -0.33 -0.42
CA LEU A 181 -6.30 0.56 0.42
C LEU A 181 -7.70 0.76 -0.16
N MET A 182 -7.84 0.86 -1.49
CA MET A 182 -9.15 0.98 -2.12
C MET A 182 -9.95 -0.33 -2.05
N GLN A 183 -9.29 -1.50 -2.16
CA GLN A 183 -9.95 -2.79 -1.91
C GLN A 183 -10.49 -2.86 -0.47
N ILE A 184 -9.72 -2.35 0.50
CA ILE A 184 -10.14 -2.27 1.90
C ILE A 184 -11.34 -1.33 2.04
N VAL A 185 -11.31 -0.14 1.43
CA VAL A 185 -12.43 0.81 1.45
C VAL A 185 -13.72 0.15 0.97
N ASP A 186 -13.66 -0.56 -0.17
CA ASP A 186 -14.81 -1.26 -0.74
C ASP A 186 -15.34 -2.37 0.19
N ALA A 187 -14.47 -2.98 0.99
CA ALA A 187 -14.81 -4.07 1.90
C ALA A 187 -15.34 -3.60 3.28
N VAL A 188 -14.90 -2.43 3.78
CA VAL A 188 -15.14 -2.01 5.18
C VAL A 188 -15.95 -0.73 5.35
N THR A 189 -16.18 0.04 4.29
CA THR A 189 -16.93 1.30 4.35
C THR A 189 -18.32 1.15 3.73
N ASP A 190 -19.32 1.76 4.37
CA ASP A 190 -20.71 1.74 3.89
C ASP A 190 -20.94 2.78 2.77
N ASP A 191 -20.14 3.85 2.75
CA ASP A 191 -20.24 4.97 1.80
C ASP A 191 -19.24 4.89 0.63
N GLY A 192 -18.32 3.91 0.64
CA GLY A 192 -17.27 3.78 -0.37
C GLY A 192 -16.24 4.91 -0.34
N LEU A 193 -16.17 5.68 0.75
CA LEU A 193 -15.28 6.82 0.88
C LEU A 193 -14.10 6.51 1.79
N LEU A 194 -12.90 6.88 1.33
CA LEU A 194 -11.68 6.78 2.12
C LEU A 194 -11.66 7.87 3.21
N LYS A 195 -11.67 7.44 4.47
CA LYS A 195 -11.30 8.26 5.64
C LYS A 195 -9.98 7.70 6.15
N TYR A 196 -8.93 8.50 6.07
CA TYR A 196 -7.56 8.01 6.23
C TYR A 196 -6.74 8.92 7.15
N TRP A 197 -5.90 8.29 7.95
CA TRP A 197 -4.87 8.96 8.74
C TRP A 197 -3.52 8.32 8.45
N GLY A 198 -2.58 9.14 7.98
CA GLY A 198 -1.21 8.74 7.70
C GLY A 198 -0.25 9.47 8.65
N LYS A 199 0.65 8.74 9.28
CA LYS A 199 1.77 9.29 10.05
C LYS A 199 3.07 9.13 9.26
N GLN A 200 3.91 10.17 9.29
CA GLN A 200 5.32 10.09 8.91
C GLN A 200 6.14 9.80 10.18
N ASP A 201 7.21 9.01 10.06
CA ASP A 201 8.16 8.87 11.17
C ASP A 201 8.76 10.25 11.51
N PRO A 202 8.63 10.75 12.75
CA PRO A 202 9.17 12.05 13.15
C PRO A 202 10.71 12.15 13.09
N HIS A 203 11.43 11.06 12.83
CA HIS A 203 12.89 11.04 12.73
C HIS A 203 13.46 11.42 11.35
N GLU A 204 12.62 11.76 10.36
CA GLU A 204 13.08 12.08 9.00
C GLU A 204 13.35 13.58 8.76
N ASP A 205 13.04 14.44 9.72
CA ASP A 205 13.16 15.91 9.62
C ASP A 205 14.37 16.51 10.39
N THR A 206 15.40 15.74 10.73
CA THR A 206 16.62 16.25 11.41
C THR A 206 17.89 16.04 10.62
#